data_AF-A0A7J7X1S9-F1
#
_entry.id   AF-A0A7J7X1S9-F1
#
_cell.length_a   1.000
_cell.length_b   1.000
_cell.length_c   1.000
_cell.angle_alpha   90.00
_cell.angle_beta   90.00
_cell.angle_gamma   90.00
#
_symmetry.space_group_name_H-M   'P 1'
#
loop_
_entity.id
_entity.type
_entity.pdbx_description
1 polymer ?
#
loop_
_entity_poly.entity_id
_entity_poly.type
_entity_poly.pdbx_seq_one_letter_code
_entity_poly.pdbx_strand_id
1 'polypeptide(L)'
;MEPRAVADALETGEEDVVMEALRVYNRENSQSFTFDAAQQADRQALQRTLGVTPGQSPPERLPPQQTERAMEALKVLFNITFDSVRREVDEDDAALYRRLGTLLRHCVMAAAGDRTEELHGHAVNLLGNLPVKCLDVLLALEPRKGSLEFLGVNMDVMGALLGFLEKRLLQTHRLKEGVAPVLSVLTECARLHRPARKFLKAQVLPPLRDVKTRPEVGEQLRNKLVRLMTHLDTDVKRVAAEFLFVLCSESVPRFIKYTGYGNAAGLLAARGLMAGGRPEGQYSEDEDTDTEEYKEAKASINPVTGRVEEKPPNPMEGMTEEQKEHEAMKLVTMFDRLSRHRVIQPMGVSPRGQLTTLQDAVCESMEGQLSSDADSDPD
;
A
#
# COMPACT_ATOMS: atom_id res chain seq x y z
N MET A 1 -23.25 -1.83 -37.28
CA MET A 1 -23.78 -0.46 -37.55
C MET A 1 -22.60 0.46 -37.85
N GLU A 2 -22.66 1.33 -38.86
CA GLU A 2 -21.53 2.25 -39.17
C GLU A 2 -21.35 3.31 -38.06
N PRO A 3 -20.11 3.65 -37.64
CA PRO A 3 -19.84 4.64 -36.59
C PRO A 3 -20.48 6.01 -36.84
N ARG A 4 -20.66 6.37 -38.12
CA ARG A 4 -21.31 7.62 -38.54
C ARG A 4 -22.77 7.69 -38.12
N ALA A 5 -23.51 6.58 -38.14
CA ALA A 5 -24.91 6.57 -37.73
C ALA A 5 -25.09 6.85 -36.23
N VAL A 6 -24.11 6.45 -35.41
CA VAL A 6 -24.11 6.73 -33.96
C VAL A 6 -23.74 8.20 -33.69
N ALA A 7 -22.78 8.76 -34.44
CA ALA A 7 -22.44 10.18 -34.38
C ALA A 7 -23.62 11.07 -34.82
N ASP A 8 -24.29 10.72 -35.91
CA ASP A 8 -25.47 11.45 -36.40
C ASP A 8 -26.64 11.39 -35.38
N ALA A 9 -26.85 10.24 -34.73
CA ALA A 9 -27.86 10.11 -33.67
C ALA A 9 -27.51 10.92 -32.41
N LEU A 10 -26.21 11.04 -32.09
CA LEU A 10 -25.73 11.88 -30.98
C LEU A 10 -25.87 13.38 -31.28
N GLU A 11 -25.86 13.78 -32.56
CA GLU A 11 -26.11 15.16 -32.98
C GLU A 11 -27.61 15.52 -32.99
N THR A 12 -28.50 14.56 -33.21
CA THR A 12 -29.96 14.80 -33.23
C THR A 12 -30.60 14.87 -31.84
N GLY A 13 -29.95 14.31 -30.80
CA GLY A 13 -30.34 14.52 -29.40
C GLY A 13 -31.59 13.77 -28.93
N GLU A 14 -32.10 12.81 -29.71
CA GLU A 14 -33.20 11.94 -29.29
C GLU A 14 -32.66 10.75 -28.46
N GLU A 15 -32.88 10.79 -27.15
CA GLU A 15 -32.32 9.83 -26.16
C GLU A 15 -32.63 8.36 -26.49
N ASP A 16 -33.83 8.06 -26.96
CA ASP A 16 -34.25 6.68 -27.26
C ASP A 16 -33.50 6.09 -28.47
N VAL A 17 -33.19 6.93 -29.47
CA VAL A 17 -32.47 6.54 -30.69
C VAL A 17 -30.99 6.32 -30.40
N VAL A 18 -30.40 7.18 -29.56
CA VAL A 18 -29.01 7.05 -29.12
C VAL A 18 -28.82 5.79 -28.27
N MET A 19 -29.73 5.51 -27.35
CA MET A 19 -29.65 4.34 -26.48
C MET A 19 -29.78 3.02 -27.24
N GLU A 20 -30.65 2.96 -28.25
CA GLU A 20 -30.80 1.77 -29.08
C GLU A 20 -29.60 1.58 -30.03
N ALA A 21 -29.09 2.67 -30.62
CA ALA A 21 -27.90 2.62 -31.47
C ALA A 21 -26.65 2.14 -30.69
N LEU A 22 -26.47 2.61 -29.46
CA LEU A 22 -25.37 2.18 -28.58
C LEU A 22 -25.52 0.72 -28.11
N ARG A 23 -26.75 0.26 -27.83
CA ARG A 23 -27.00 -1.15 -27.46
C ARG A 23 -26.69 -2.10 -28.62
N VAL A 24 -27.11 -1.74 -29.84
CA VAL A 24 -26.85 -2.53 -31.05
C VAL A 24 -25.35 -2.56 -31.34
N TYR A 25 -24.67 -1.40 -31.29
CA TYR A 25 -23.23 -1.32 -31.52
C TYR A 25 -22.41 -2.12 -30.49
N ASN A 26 -22.76 -2.02 -29.20
CA ASN A 26 -22.08 -2.77 -28.13
C ASN A 26 -22.30 -4.28 -28.25
N ARG A 27 -23.47 -4.72 -28.74
CA ARG A 27 -23.75 -6.13 -29.01
C ARG A 27 -22.89 -6.66 -30.17
N GLU A 28 -22.74 -5.88 -31.23
CA GLU A 28 -22.01 -6.27 -32.44
C GLU A 28 -20.47 -6.24 -32.29
N ASN A 29 -19.93 -5.32 -31.50
CA ASN A 29 -18.47 -5.06 -31.43
C ASN A 29 -17.79 -5.52 -30.14
N SER A 30 -18.46 -6.30 -29.30
CA SER A 30 -17.89 -6.85 -28.05
C SER A 30 -16.69 -7.80 -28.23
N GLN A 31 -16.33 -8.17 -29.47
CA GLN A 31 -15.31 -9.18 -29.76
C GLN A 31 -14.23 -8.77 -30.78
N SER A 32 -14.20 -7.54 -31.29
CA SER A 32 -13.19 -7.11 -32.25
C SER A 32 -12.60 -5.75 -31.92
N PHE A 33 -11.32 -5.74 -31.56
CA PHE A 33 -10.53 -4.52 -31.32
C PHE A 33 -9.67 -4.29 -32.56
N THR A 34 -10.21 -3.56 -33.53
CA THR A 34 -9.42 -2.97 -34.62
C THR A 34 -9.94 -1.56 -34.84
N PHE A 35 -9.06 -0.57 -34.67
CA PHE A 35 -9.44 0.83 -34.70
C PHE A 35 -8.74 1.58 -35.83
N ASP A 36 -9.52 1.86 -36.86
CA ASP A 36 -9.09 2.52 -38.11
C ASP A 36 -8.92 4.04 -37.96
N ALA A 37 -8.19 4.64 -38.91
CA ALA A 37 -7.84 6.06 -38.97
C ALA A 37 -9.05 7.03 -38.91
N ALA A 38 -10.27 6.56 -39.19
CA ALA A 38 -11.51 7.33 -39.12
C ALA A 38 -11.86 7.81 -37.68
N GLN A 39 -11.40 7.12 -36.64
CA GLN A 39 -11.70 7.45 -35.24
C GLN A 39 -10.87 8.61 -34.66
N GLN A 40 -10.00 9.23 -35.48
CA GLN A 40 -9.28 10.45 -35.10
C GLN A 40 -10.23 11.64 -34.87
N ALA A 41 -11.37 11.66 -35.56
CA ALA A 41 -12.43 12.65 -35.36
C ALA A 41 -13.09 12.49 -33.98
N ASP A 42 -13.41 11.26 -33.57
CA ASP A 42 -14.01 10.95 -32.27
C ASP A 42 -13.04 11.27 -31.12
N ARG A 43 -11.74 11.08 -31.34
CA ARG A 43 -10.67 11.49 -30.41
C ARG A 43 -10.61 13.01 -30.25
N GLN A 44 -10.76 13.76 -31.35
CA GLN A 44 -10.85 15.22 -31.31
C GLN A 44 -12.15 15.69 -30.64
N ALA A 45 -13.26 14.97 -30.85
CA ALA A 45 -14.54 15.24 -30.22
C ALA A 45 -14.46 15.02 -28.70
N LEU A 46 -13.82 13.95 -28.23
CA LEU A 46 -13.57 13.71 -26.81
C LEU A 46 -12.67 14.80 -26.19
N GLN A 47 -11.60 15.19 -26.89
CA GLN A 47 -10.73 16.29 -26.44
C GLN A 47 -11.47 17.63 -26.33
N ARG A 48 -12.33 17.95 -27.31
CA ARG A 48 -13.20 19.14 -27.27
C ARG A 48 -14.25 19.05 -26.16
N THR A 49 -14.81 17.87 -25.93
CA THR A 49 -15.83 17.61 -24.90
C THR A 49 -15.24 17.71 -23.49
N LEU A 50 -13.98 17.34 -23.31
CA LEU A 50 -13.21 17.51 -22.08
C LEU A 50 -12.58 18.91 -21.93
N GLY A 51 -12.79 19.82 -22.89
CA GLY A 51 -12.23 21.17 -22.87
C GLY A 51 -10.70 21.23 -23.03
N VAL A 52 -10.06 20.16 -23.51
CA VAL A 52 -8.61 20.10 -23.69
C VAL A 52 -8.26 20.50 -25.12
N THR A 53 -8.06 21.79 -25.36
CA THR A 53 -7.41 22.29 -26.58
C THR A 53 -5.87 22.22 -26.42
N PRO A 54 -5.10 21.88 -27.48
CA PRO A 54 -3.66 21.95 -27.41
C PRO A 54 -3.23 23.42 -27.23
N GLY A 55 -2.71 23.77 -26.05
CA GLY A 55 -2.17 25.10 -25.77
C GLY A 55 -2.97 25.98 -24.81
N GLN A 56 -4.16 25.59 -24.35
CA GLN A 56 -4.86 26.28 -23.26
C GLN A 56 -4.79 25.45 -21.98
N SER A 57 -4.66 26.13 -20.84
CA SER A 57 -4.82 25.51 -19.52
C SER A 57 -6.22 24.88 -19.44
N PRO A 58 -6.35 23.63 -18.96
CA PRO A 58 -7.65 22.98 -18.81
C PRO A 58 -8.60 23.88 -18.00
N PRO A 59 -9.91 23.91 -18.31
CA PRO A 59 -10.86 24.67 -17.52
C PRO A 59 -10.81 24.22 -16.06
N GLU A 60 -10.69 25.17 -15.13
CA GLU A 60 -10.57 24.92 -13.68
C GLU A 60 -11.80 24.19 -13.12
N ARG A 61 -12.95 24.31 -13.80
CA ARG A 61 -14.17 23.58 -13.52
C ARG A 61 -14.80 23.01 -14.78
N LEU A 62 -15.15 21.72 -14.74
CA LEU A 62 -15.92 21.06 -15.79
C LEU A 62 -17.41 21.43 -15.66
N PRO A 63 -18.06 21.87 -16.75
CA PRO A 63 -19.51 22.04 -16.81
C PRO A 63 -20.26 20.76 -16.45
N PRO A 64 -21.49 20.84 -15.87
CA PRO A 64 -22.25 19.67 -15.45
C PRO A 64 -22.47 18.63 -16.57
N GLN A 65 -22.93 19.09 -17.74
CA GLN A 65 -23.18 18.20 -18.89
C GLN A 65 -21.90 17.51 -19.40
N GLN A 66 -20.76 18.21 -19.37
CA GLN A 66 -19.47 17.62 -19.76
C GLN A 66 -18.98 16.62 -18.71
N THR A 67 -19.21 16.90 -17.43
CA THR A 67 -18.90 15.98 -16.32
C THR A 67 -19.68 14.67 -16.49
N GLU A 68 -20.98 14.75 -16.78
CA GLU A 68 -21.83 13.56 -17.01
C GLU A 68 -21.32 12.70 -18.16
N ARG A 69 -21.11 13.31 -19.33
CA ARG A 69 -20.56 12.59 -20.50
C ARG A 69 -19.20 11.99 -20.21
N ALA A 70 -18.33 12.71 -19.50
CA ALA A 70 -17.02 12.20 -19.10
C ALA A 70 -17.16 10.98 -18.18
N MET A 71 -18.02 11.02 -17.17
CA MET A 71 -18.23 9.88 -16.27
C MET A 71 -18.83 8.66 -16.99
N GLU A 72 -19.78 8.85 -17.91
CA GLU A 72 -20.28 7.75 -18.73
C GLU A 72 -19.18 7.15 -19.62
N ALA A 73 -18.38 8.00 -20.28
CA ALA A 73 -17.25 7.53 -21.08
C ALA A 73 -16.22 6.75 -20.23
N LEU A 74 -15.89 7.23 -19.03
CA LEU A 74 -14.98 6.55 -18.11
C LEU A 74 -15.52 5.19 -17.67
N LYS A 75 -16.83 5.06 -17.43
CA LYS A 75 -17.46 3.77 -17.11
C LYS A 75 -17.38 2.79 -18.27
N VAL A 76 -17.65 3.24 -19.49
CA VAL A 76 -17.50 2.40 -20.70
C VAL A 76 -16.05 1.96 -20.86
N LEU A 77 -15.10 2.88 -20.75
CA LEU A 77 -13.67 2.59 -20.84
C LEU A 77 -13.22 1.60 -19.75
N PHE A 78 -13.73 1.73 -18.52
CA PHE A 78 -13.42 0.79 -17.44
C PHE A 78 -13.86 -0.63 -17.81
N ASN A 79 -15.08 -0.79 -18.32
CA ASN A 79 -15.63 -2.11 -18.66
C ASN A 79 -14.84 -2.78 -19.79
N ILE A 80 -14.41 -2.04 -20.81
CA ILE A 80 -13.67 -2.62 -21.95
C ILE A 80 -12.17 -2.81 -21.67
N THR A 81 -11.61 -2.18 -20.63
CA THR A 81 -10.18 -2.28 -20.28
C THR A 81 -9.90 -3.18 -19.09
N PHE A 82 -10.93 -3.69 -18.41
CA PHE A 82 -10.78 -4.45 -17.17
C PHE A 82 -9.87 -5.69 -17.31
N ASP A 83 -9.96 -6.41 -18.44
CA ASP A 83 -9.15 -7.60 -18.70
C ASP A 83 -7.78 -7.30 -19.34
N SER A 84 -7.52 -6.04 -19.74
CA SER A 84 -6.32 -5.63 -20.47
C SER A 84 -5.07 -5.57 -19.60
N VAL A 85 -5.23 -5.38 -18.27
CA VAL A 85 -4.13 -5.17 -17.29
C VAL A 85 -3.08 -6.29 -17.29
N ARG A 86 -3.49 -7.51 -17.68
CA ARG A 86 -2.64 -8.71 -17.62
C ARG A 86 -1.93 -9.05 -18.93
N ARG A 87 -2.15 -8.28 -19.99
CA ARG A 87 -1.54 -8.55 -21.30
C ARG A 87 -0.25 -7.75 -21.44
N GLU A 88 0.78 -8.38 -22.00
CA GLU A 88 1.89 -7.62 -22.55
C GLU A 88 1.34 -6.73 -23.66
N VAL A 89 1.69 -5.45 -23.57
CA VAL A 89 1.14 -4.41 -24.43
C VAL A 89 2.26 -3.97 -25.37
N ASP A 90 1.98 -3.95 -26.67
CA ASP A 90 2.91 -3.44 -27.67
C ASP A 90 3.15 -1.92 -27.50
N GLU A 91 4.04 -1.35 -28.31
CA GLU A 91 4.41 0.06 -28.18
C GLU A 91 3.30 1.01 -28.62
N ASP A 92 2.48 0.61 -29.60
CA ASP A 92 1.39 1.43 -30.12
C ASP A 92 0.26 1.55 -29.08
N ASP A 93 -0.15 0.42 -28.50
CA ASP A 93 -1.11 0.37 -27.41
C ASP A 93 -0.56 1.07 -26.15
N ALA A 94 0.74 0.93 -25.85
CA ALA A 94 1.35 1.65 -24.73
C ALA A 94 1.28 3.17 -24.93
N ALA A 95 1.51 3.68 -26.16
CA ALA A 95 1.35 5.10 -26.47
C ALA A 95 -0.12 5.56 -26.29
N LEU A 96 -1.09 4.74 -26.68
CA LEU A 96 -2.51 5.01 -26.47
C LEU A 96 -2.87 5.06 -24.98
N TYR A 97 -2.41 4.10 -24.19
CA TYR A 97 -2.64 4.09 -22.74
C TYR A 97 -1.97 5.27 -22.03
N ARG A 98 -0.78 5.70 -22.45
CA ARG A 98 -0.14 6.92 -21.93
C ARG A 98 -0.96 8.18 -22.25
N ARG A 99 -1.54 8.25 -23.45
CA ARG A 99 -2.44 9.35 -23.84
C ARG A 99 -3.72 9.34 -23.01
N LEU A 100 -4.32 8.18 -22.79
CA LEU A 100 -5.46 8.01 -21.88
C LEU A 100 -5.09 8.41 -20.44
N GLY A 101 -3.94 7.96 -19.93
CA GLY A 101 -3.43 8.33 -18.62
C GLY A 101 -3.23 9.84 -18.46
N THR A 102 -2.82 10.53 -19.52
CA THR A 102 -2.73 12.01 -19.55
C THR A 102 -4.11 12.66 -19.42
N LEU A 103 -5.14 12.12 -20.07
CA LEU A 103 -6.51 12.62 -19.92
C LEU A 103 -7.04 12.37 -18.50
N LEU A 104 -6.79 11.18 -17.96
CA LEU A 104 -7.18 10.81 -16.60
C LEU A 104 -6.52 11.69 -15.54
N ARG A 105 -5.25 12.05 -15.76
CA ARG A 105 -4.53 13.02 -14.95
C ARG A 105 -5.25 14.37 -14.91
N HIS A 106 -5.77 14.85 -16.04
CA HIS A 106 -6.59 16.05 -16.07
C HIS A 106 -7.91 15.88 -15.30
N CYS A 107 -8.57 14.71 -15.41
CA CYS A 107 -9.78 14.43 -14.62
C CYS A 107 -9.52 14.44 -13.10
N VAL A 108 -8.41 13.87 -12.65
CA VAL A 108 -7.99 13.87 -11.23
C VAL A 108 -7.74 15.29 -10.72
N MET A 109 -7.21 16.18 -11.57
CA MET A 109 -6.93 17.56 -11.21
C MET A 109 -8.12 18.52 -11.42
N ALA A 110 -9.19 18.08 -12.09
CA ALA A 110 -10.34 18.92 -12.39
C ALA A 110 -11.33 18.98 -11.21
N ALA A 111 -12.04 20.10 -11.11
CA ALA A 111 -13.20 20.25 -10.22
C ALA A 111 -14.50 20.14 -11.01
N ALA A 112 -15.51 19.48 -10.44
CA ALA A 112 -16.84 19.26 -11.04
C ALA A 112 -17.98 19.53 -10.05
N GLY A 113 -17.81 20.54 -9.18
CA GLY A 113 -18.78 20.88 -8.13
C GLY A 113 -19.03 19.71 -7.18
N ASP A 114 -20.29 19.40 -6.91
CA ASP A 114 -20.68 18.31 -6.00
C ASP A 114 -20.33 16.92 -6.54
N ARG A 115 -20.12 16.79 -7.86
CA ARG A 115 -19.77 15.51 -8.52
C ARG A 115 -18.27 15.29 -8.67
N THR A 116 -17.45 16.15 -8.07
CA THR A 116 -15.98 16.04 -8.15
C THR A 116 -15.49 14.67 -7.65
N GLU A 117 -16.02 14.18 -6.54
CA GLU A 117 -15.59 12.90 -5.95
C GLU A 117 -15.99 11.69 -6.80
N GLU A 118 -17.14 11.75 -7.49
CA GLU A 118 -17.59 10.72 -8.43
C GLU A 118 -16.69 10.68 -9.67
N LEU A 119 -16.40 11.84 -10.25
CA LEU A 119 -15.50 11.95 -11.40
C LEU A 119 -14.11 11.40 -11.06
N HIS A 120 -13.56 11.78 -9.91
CA HIS A 120 -12.28 11.26 -9.43
C HIS A 120 -12.32 9.75 -9.22
N GLY A 121 -13.40 9.22 -8.66
CA GLY A 121 -13.59 7.77 -8.49
C GLY A 121 -13.55 7.01 -9.81
N HIS A 122 -14.29 7.46 -10.83
CA HIS A 122 -14.27 6.83 -12.14
C HIS A 122 -12.90 6.95 -12.82
N ALA A 123 -12.22 8.09 -12.69
CA ALA A 123 -10.88 8.28 -13.24
C ALA A 123 -9.85 7.35 -12.58
N VAL A 124 -9.88 7.22 -11.26
CA VAL A 124 -8.98 6.34 -10.51
C VAL A 124 -9.25 4.87 -10.81
N ASN A 125 -10.52 4.47 -10.93
CA ASN A 125 -10.86 3.10 -11.32
C ASN A 125 -10.28 2.76 -12.69
N LEU A 126 -10.36 3.68 -13.66
CA LEU A 126 -9.75 3.46 -14.98
C LEU A 126 -8.22 3.50 -14.95
N LEU A 127 -7.61 4.35 -14.10
CA LEU A 127 -6.15 4.35 -13.89
C LEU A 127 -5.67 2.98 -13.38
N GLY A 128 -6.44 2.32 -12.53
CA GLY A 128 -6.16 0.96 -12.06
C GLY A 128 -6.16 -0.11 -13.16
N ASN A 129 -6.75 0.19 -14.31
CA ASN A 129 -6.75 -0.72 -15.47
C ASN A 129 -5.61 -0.45 -16.47
N LEU A 130 -4.82 0.61 -16.28
CA LEU A 130 -3.71 0.90 -17.18
C LEU A 130 -2.51 -0.02 -16.90
N PRO A 131 -1.73 -0.40 -17.94
CA PRO A 131 -0.45 -1.07 -17.72
C PRO A 131 0.47 -0.22 -16.84
N VAL A 132 1.16 -0.86 -15.89
CA VAL A 132 2.01 -0.20 -14.88
C VAL A 132 3.03 0.74 -15.52
N LYS A 133 3.64 0.35 -16.65
CA LYS A 133 4.61 1.15 -17.41
C LYS A 133 4.06 2.47 -17.96
N CYS A 134 2.73 2.64 -18.01
CA CYS A 134 2.06 3.84 -18.55
C CYS A 134 1.63 4.82 -17.44
N LEU A 135 1.82 4.48 -16.17
CA LEU A 135 1.50 5.36 -15.04
C LEU A 135 2.56 6.47 -14.83
N ASP A 136 3.69 6.37 -15.53
CA ASP A 136 4.75 7.38 -15.56
C ASP A 136 4.25 8.77 -15.97
N VAL A 137 3.23 8.84 -16.83
CA VAL A 137 2.59 10.09 -17.26
C VAL A 137 1.97 10.88 -16.11
N LEU A 138 1.65 10.26 -14.97
CA LEU A 138 1.09 10.95 -13.81
C LEU A 138 2.10 11.91 -13.16
N LEU A 139 3.40 11.66 -13.32
CA LEU A 139 4.49 12.47 -12.75
C LEU A 139 5.20 13.35 -13.79
N ALA A 140 4.83 13.24 -15.07
CA ALA A 140 5.45 13.97 -16.18
C ALA A 140 4.95 15.43 -16.34
N LEU A 141 4.43 16.08 -15.29
CA LEU A 141 4.10 17.50 -15.34
C LEU A 141 5.35 18.35 -15.10
N GLU A 142 5.51 19.39 -15.92
CA GLU A 142 6.49 20.44 -15.63
C GLU A 142 6.07 21.22 -14.37
N PRO A 143 6.97 21.40 -13.39
CA PRO A 143 6.72 22.25 -12.23
C PRO A 143 6.41 23.68 -12.66
N ARG A 144 5.37 24.28 -12.07
CA ARG A 144 4.95 25.67 -12.32
C ARG A 144 5.00 26.46 -11.02
N LYS A 145 5.02 27.79 -11.08
CA LYS A 145 4.93 28.60 -9.85
C LYS A 145 3.63 28.27 -9.11
N GLY A 146 3.74 27.79 -7.87
CA GLY A 146 2.61 27.37 -7.04
C GLY A 146 2.27 25.87 -7.09
N SER A 147 2.95 25.06 -7.92
CA SER A 147 2.80 23.59 -7.86
C SER A 147 3.49 23.01 -6.63
N LEU A 148 2.94 21.91 -6.12
CA LEU A 148 3.59 21.09 -5.12
C LEU A 148 4.80 20.40 -5.76
N GLU A 149 6.00 20.79 -5.34
CA GLU A 149 7.25 20.24 -5.85
C GLU A 149 7.97 19.43 -4.77
N PHE A 150 8.50 18.27 -5.14
CA PHE A 150 9.35 17.47 -4.28
C PHE A 150 10.48 16.84 -5.08
N LEU A 151 11.74 17.09 -4.69
CA LEU A 151 12.94 16.64 -5.39
C LEU A 151 12.97 17.00 -6.89
N GLY A 152 12.52 18.21 -7.25
CA GLY A 152 12.53 18.68 -8.65
C GLY A 152 11.39 18.16 -9.52
N VAL A 153 10.42 17.44 -8.94
CA VAL A 153 9.29 16.82 -9.67
C VAL A 153 7.97 17.34 -9.12
N ASN A 154 7.00 17.57 -10.02
CA ASN A 154 5.65 17.95 -9.67
C ASN A 154 4.91 16.78 -8.96
N MET A 155 4.31 17.07 -7.81
CA MET A 155 3.57 16.12 -6.96
C MET A 155 2.09 16.48 -6.83
N ASP A 156 1.56 17.40 -7.63
CA ASP A 156 0.16 17.85 -7.54
C ASP A 156 -0.82 16.67 -7.69
N VAL A 157 -0.56 15.80 -8.67
CA VAL A 157 -1.39 14.61 -8.93
C VAL A 157 -1.30 13.61 -7.77
N MET A 158 -0.10 13.39 -7.22
CA MET A 158 0.08 12.50 -6.07
C MET A 158 -0.61 13.06 -4.82
N GLY A 159 -0.53 14.38 -4.59
CA GLY A 159 -1.23 15.07 -3.53
C GLY A 159 -2.75 14.98 -3.69
N ALA A 160 -3.27 15.16 -4.91
CA ALA A 160 -4.69 15.02 -5.21
C ALA A 160 -5.20 13.59 -4.97
N LEU A 161 -4.47 12.57 -5.42
CA LEU A 161 -4.80 11.16 -5.18
C LEU A 161 -4.75 10.81 -3.69
N LEU A 162 -3.77 11.34 -2.95
CA LEU A 162 -3.67 11.13 -1.50
C LEU A 162 -4.84 11.78 -0.76
N GLY A 163 -5.19 13.02 -1.12
CA GLY A 163 -6.36 13.71 -0.57
C GLY A 163 -7.69 13.01 -0.92
N PHE A 164 -7.77 12.41 -2.11
CA PHE A 164 -8.91 11.57 -2.50
C PHE A 164 -8.99 10.30 -1.64
N LEU A 165 -7.87 9.61 -1.40
CA LEU A 165 -7.80 8.45 -0.50
C LEU A 165 -8.26 8.82 0.91
N GLU A 166 -7.78 9.94 1.47
CA GLU A 166 -8.18 10.39 2.81
C GLU A 166 -9.69 10.61 2.93
N LYS A 167 -10.32 11.22 1.92
CA LYS A 167 -11.77 11.39 1.86
C LYS A 167 -12.50 10.04 1.78
N ARG A 168 -12.02 9.11 0.95
CA ARG A 168 -12.61 7.76 0.82
C ARG A 168 -12.46 6.92 2.08
N LEU A 169 -11.40 7.11 2.86
CA LEU A 169 -11.23 6.43 4.16
C LEU A 169 -12.23 6.87 5.24
N LEU A 170 -12.88 8.03 5.07
CA LEU A 170 -13.97 8.46 5.96
C LEU A 170 -15.28 7.73 5.66
N GLN A 171 -15.41 7.14 4.47
CA GLN A 171 -16.60 6.36 4.08
C GLN A 171 -16.47 4.94 4.64
N THR A 172 -17.40 4.52 5.49
CA THR A 172 -17.38 3.19 6.13
C THR A 172 -17.94 2.08 5.23
N HIS A 173 -18.75 2.44 4.24
CA HIS A 173 -19.37 1.49 3.31
C HIS A 173 -18.56 1.35 2.02
N ARG A 174 -18.55 0.14 1.45
CA ARG A 174 -17.88 -0.18 0.16
C ARG A 174 -16.40 0.23 0.09
N LEU A 175 -15.68 0.13 1.21
CA LEU A 175 -14.24 0.43 1.29
C LEU A 175 -13.43 -0.29 0.20
N LYS A 176 -13.75 -1.55 -0.10
CA LYS A 176 -13.08 -2.30 -1.18
C LYS A 176 -13.05 -1.53 -2.51
N GLU A 177 -14.21 -1.11 -2.97
CA GLU A 177 -14.36 -0.39 -4.24
C GLU A 177 -13.83 1.05 -4.14
N GLY A 178 -13.95 1.68 -2.97
CA GLY A 178 -13.56 3.07 -2.76
C GLY A 178 -12.05 3.30 -2.57
N VAL A 179 -11.34 2.38 -1.89
CA VAL A 179 -9.93 2.58 -1.50
C VAL A 179 -8.94 1.69 -2.25
N ALA A 180 -9.33 0.49 -2.70
CA ALA A 180 -8.37 -0.43 -3.31
C ALA A 180 -7.80 0.10 -4.65
N PRO A 181 -8.59 0.71 -5.54
CA PRO A 181 -8.07 1.26 -6.79
C PRO A 181 -7.04 2.38 -6.56
N VAL A 182 -7.36 3.34 -5.68
CA VAL A 182 -6.43 4.46 -5.38
C VAL A 182 -5.15 3.96 -4.70
N LEU A 183 -5.24 3.02 -3.74
CA LEU A 183 -4.07 2.43 -3.10
C LEU A 183 -3.19 1.69 -4.11
N SER A 184 -3.79 0.97 -5.05
CA SER A 184 -3.04 0.24 -6.08
C SER A 184 -2.29 1.21 -7.00
N VAL A 185 -2.95 2.25 -7.50
CA VAL A 185 -2.30 3.28 -8.34
C VAL A 185 -1.17 4.00 -7.59
N LEU A 186 -1.40 4.42 -6.33
CA LEU A 186 -0.36 5.06 -5.52
C LEU A 186 0.83 4.13 -5.24
N THR A 187 0.56 2.83 -5.03
CA THR A 187 1.59 1.81 -4.82
C THR A 187 2.49 1.66 -6.04
N GLU A 188 1.89 1.52 -7.23
CA GLU A 188 2.65 1.36 -8.46
C GLU A 188 3.47 2.62 -8.80
N CYS A 189 2.87 3.81 -8.63
CA CYS A 189 3.61 5.08 -8.77
C CYS A 189 4.80 5.17 -7.81
N ALA A 190 4.63 4.76 -6.55
CA ALA A 190 5.71 4.73 -5.55
C ALA A 190 6.77 3.67 -5.85
N ARG A 191 6.38 2.55 -6.46
CA ARG A 191 7.31 1.50 -6.88
C ARG A 191 8.20 2.00 -8.02
N LEU A 192 7.60 2.60 -9.05
CA LEU A 192 8.27 3.10 -10.24
C LEU A 192 9.14 4.34 -9.98
N HIS A 193 8.65 5.31 -9.21
CA HIS A 193 9.29 6.62 -9.08
C HIS A 193 9.78 6.92 -7.67
N ARG A 194 11.10 7.06 -7.52
CA ARG A 194 11.75 7.42 -6.25
C ARG A 194 11.22 8.73 -5.63
N PRO A 195 11.03 9.83 -6.39
CA PRO A 195 10.47 11.07 -5.83
C PRO A 195 9.07 10.88 -5.27
N ALA A 196 8.19 10.17 -5.99
CA ALA A 196 6.83 9.87 -5.53
C ALA A 196 6.84 9.04 -4.24
N ARG A 197 7.70 8.01 -4.17
CA ARG A 197 7.85 7.18 -2.96
C ARG A 197 8.28 7.99 -1.74
N LYS A 198 9.32 8.84 -1.88
CA LYS A 198 9.81 9.67 -0.78
C LYS A 198 8.77 10.72 -0.36
N PHE A 199 8.08 11.34 -1.32
CA PHE A 199 6.99 12.26 -1.07
C PHE A 199 5.85 11.58 -0.28
N LEU A 200 5.33 10.46 -0.78
CA LEU A 200 4.25 9.71 -0.14
C LEU A 200 4.66 9.18 1.22
N LYS A 201 5.90 8.71 1.38
CA LYS A 201 6.45 8.31 2.68
C LYS A 201 6.43 9.48 3.67
N ALA A 202 6.87 10.67 3.27
CA ALA A 202 6.89 11.84 4.14
C ALA A 202 5.48 12.28 4.59
N GLN A 203 4.48 12.14 3.71
CA GLN A 203 3.08 12.48 4.02
C GLN A 203 2.38 11.41 4.86
N VAL A 204 2.55 10.12 4.51
CA VAL A 204 1.82 9.00 5.13
C VAL A 204 2.51 8.46 6.38
N LEU A 205 3.85 8.35 6.34
CA LEU A 205 4.69 7.74 7.38
C LEU A 205 5.77 8.73 7.86
N PRO A 206 5.38 9.88 8.44
CA PRO A 206 6.34 10.84 8.95
C PRO A 206 7.21 10.19 10.06
N PRO A 207 8.43 10.71 10.31
CA PRO A 207 9.31 10.22 11.37
C PRO A 207 8.57 10.10 12.72
N LEU A 208 8.74 8.96 13.38
CA LEU A 208 7.97 8.60 14.58
C LEU A 208 8.40 9.46 15.77
N ARG A 209 7.51 10.30 16.29
CA ARG A 209 7.72 10.98 17.57
C ARG A 209 6.99 10.30 18.72
N ASP A 210 5.77 9.84 18.46
CA ASP A 210 4.98 9.06 19.41
C ASP A 210 5.22 7.56 19.21
N VAL A 211 5.83 6.96 20.24
CA VAL A 211 6.16 5.52 20.35
C VAL A 211 5.40 4.83 21.47
N LYS A 212 4.50 5.55 22.17
CA LYS A 212 3.73 5.00 23.31
C LYS A 212 2.38 4.46 22.87
N THR A 213 1.77 5.10 21.88
CA THR A 213 0.49 4.65 21.32
C THR A 213 0.70 3.52 20.32
N ARG A 214 -0.30 2.65 20.17
CA ARG A 214 -0.25 1.58 19.17
C ARG A 214 -0.37 2.16 17.76
N PRO A 215 0.30 1.58 16.75
CA PRO A 215 0.25 2.09 15.37
C PRO A 215 -1.16 2.21 14.77
N GLU A 216 -2.08 1.32 15.13
CA GLU A 216 -3.48 1.34 14.67
C GLU A 216 -4.39 2.35 15.38
N VAL A 217 -3.94 2.94 16.50
CA VAL A 217 -4.73 3.89 17.30
C VAL A 217 -4.37 5.32 16.92
N GLY A 218 -5.39 6.10 16.51
CA GLY A 218 -5.26 7.51 16.15
C GLY A 218 -6.00 7.87 14.86
N GLU A 219 -6.01 9.16 14.55
CA GLU A 219 -6.73 9.75 13.42
C GLU A 219 -5.85 10.15 12.24
N GLN A 220 -4.53 9.98 12.35
CA GLN A 220 -3.63 10.23 11.22
C GLN A 220 -3.83 9.18 10.12
N LEU A 221 -3.46 9.53 8.89
CA LEU A 221 -3.56 8.63 7.74
C LEU A 221 -2.83 7.30 7.98
N ARG A 222 -1.64 7.33 8.61
CA ARG A 222 -0.93 6.14 9.07
C ARG A 222 -1.84 5.20 9.86
N ASN A 223 -2.48 5.71 10.91
CA ASN A 223 -3.28 4.90 11.82
C ASN A 223 -4.47 4.27 11.09
N LYS A 224 -5.13 5.04 10.22
CA LYS A 224 -6.25 4.57 9.38
C LYS A 224 -5.82 3.45 8.44
N LEU A 225 -4.66 3.57 7.78
CA LEU A 225 -4.13 2.54 6.90
C LEU A 225 -3.67 1.28 7.66
N VAL A 226 -3.04 1.44 8.83
CA VAL A 226 -2.65 0.30 9.67
C VAL A 226 -3.89 -0.48 10.15
N ARG A 227 -4.99 0.20 10.50
CA ARG A 227 -6.28 -0.46 10.80
C ARG A 227 -6.81 -1.28 9.62
N LEU A 228 -6.57 -0.87 8.38
CA LEU A 228 -6.99 -1.65 7.21
C LEU A 228 -6.20 -2.95 7.03
N MET A 229 -4.98 -3.05 7.58
CA MET A 229 -4.16 -4.27 7.47
C MET A 229 -4.77 -5.48 8.21
N THR A 230 -5.68 -5.24 9.14
CA THR A 230 -6.42 -6.26 9.88
C THR A 230 -7.91 -6.30 9.51
N HIS A 231 -8.28 -5.68 8.38
CA HIS A 231 -9.66 -5.71 7.87
C HIS A 231 -10.07 -7.13 7.44
N LEU A 232 -11.38 -7.42 7.49
CA LEU A 232 -11.95 -8.73 7.16
C LEU A 232 -11.80 -9.06 5.67
N ASP A 233 -11.94 -8.06 4.80
CA ASP A 233 -11.75 -8.20 3.35
C ASP A 233 -10.27 -8.41 3.00
N THR A 234 -9.99 -9.52 2.31
CA THR A 234 -8.63 -9.94 1.96
C THR A 234 -7.96 -9.04 0.95
N ASP A 235 -8.72 -8.39 0.06
CA ASP A 235 -8.16 -7.47 -0.93
C ASP A 235 -7.77 -6.16 -0.26
N VAL A 236 -8.65 -5.60 0.58
CA VAL A 236 -8.38 -4.34 1.31
C VAL A 236 -7.15 -4.46 2.19
N LYS A 237 -7.04 -5.53 3.00
CA LYS A 237 -5.87 -5.73 3.87
C LYS A 237 -4.58 -5.89 3.07
N ARG A 238 -4.64 -6.60 1.93
CA ARG A 238 -3.48 -6.83 1.06
C ARG A 238 -2.99 -5.53 0.44
N VAL A 239 -3.87 -4.74 -0.19
CA VAL A 239 -3.47 -3.49 -0.86
C VAL A 239 -2.99 -2.43 0.13
N ALA A 240 -3.60 -2.34 1.32
CA ALA A 240 -3.14 -1.42 2.36
C ALA A 240 -1.75 -1.79 2.88
N ALA A 241 -1.53 -3.08 3.18
CA ALA A 241 -0.24 -3.56 3.64
C ALA A 241 0.85 -3.42 2.56
N GLU A 242 0.52 -3.73 1.31
CA GLU A 242 1.42 -3.57 0.16
C GLU A 242 1.87 -2.12 -0.02
N PHE A 243 0.93 -1.17 0.02
CA PHE A 243 1.23 0.25 -0.09
C PHE A 243 2.23 0.71 0.98
N LEU A 244 1.95 0.39 2.25
CA LEU A 244 2.83 0.74 3.37
C LEU A 244 4.20 0.05 3.26
N PHE A 245 4.27 -1.18 2.75
CA PHE A 245 5.51 -1.90 2.53
C PHE A 245 6.39 -1.24 1.46
N VAL A 246 5.80 -0.82 0.34
CA VAL A 246 6.51 -0.07 -0.72
C VAL A 246 7.01 1.28 -0.21
N LEU A 247 6.22 2.02 0.60
CA LEU A 247 6.68 3.26 1.24
C LEU A 247 7.83 3.04 2.23
N CYS A 248 7.91 1.84 2.81
CA CYS A 248 9.05 1.41 3.61
C CYS A 248 10.26 0.96 2.78
N SER A 249 10.22 1.16 1.46
CA SER A 249 11.22 0.67 0.50
C SER A 249 11.42 -0.84 0.62
N GLU A 250 10.32 -1.54 0.86
CA GLU A 250 10.27 -3.00 1.01
C GLU A 250 11.21 -3.55 2.09
N SER A 251 11.52 -2.72 3.09
CA SER A 251 12.36 -3.12 4.22
C SER A 251 11.49 -3.67 5.35
N VAL A 252 11.66 -4.96 5.68
CA VAL A 252 10.93 -5.62 6.78
C VAL A 252 11.12 -4.91 8.13
N PRO A 253 12.36 -4.57 8.57
CA PRO A 253 12.55 -3.86 9.84
C PRO A 253 11.85 -2.49 9.87
N ARG A 254 11.95 -1.73 8.78
CA ARG A 254 11.32 -0.42 8.66
C ARG A 254 9.80 -0.54 8.63
N PHE A 255 9.28 -1.55 7.96
CA PHE A 255 7.85 -1.83 7.92
C PHE A 255 7.30 -2.15 9.31
N ILE A 256 7.96 -3.05 10.06
CA ILE A 256 7.59 -3.40 11.43
C ILE A 256 7.65 -2.16 12.35
N LYS A 257 8.65 -1.30 12.19
CA LYS A 257 8.77 -0.05 12.95
C LYS A 257 7.50 0.82 12.86
N TYR A 258 6.93 0.97 11.66
CA TYR A 258 5.78 1.87 11.43
C TYR A 258 4.42 1.22 11.66
N THR A 259 4.31 -0.11 11.50
CA THR A 259 3.01 -0.81 11.53
C THR A 259 2.83 -1.72 12.75
N GLY A 260 3.92 -2.12 13.42
CA GLY A 260 3.92 -3.16 14.44
C GLY A 260 3.85 -4.56 13.82
N TYR A 261 4.62 -5.51 14.35
CA TYR A 261 4.71 -6.85 13.78
C TYR A 261 3.36 -7.58 13.75
N GLY A 262 2.50 -7.37 14.76
CA GLY A 262 1.16 -7.97 14.78
C GLY A 262 0.31 -7.63 13.55
N ASN A 263 0.34 -6.37 13.12
CA ASN A 263 -0.37 -5.93 11.91
C ASN A 263 0.37 -6.37 10.63
N ALA A 264 1.71 -6.33 10.64
CA ALA A 264 2.55 -6.70 9.51
C ALA A 264 2.58 -8.20 9.18
N ALA A 265 2.37 -9.06 10.18
CA ALA A 265 2.57 -10.51 10.07
C ALA A 265 1.80 -11.15 8.91
N GLY A 266 0.58 -10.66 8.62
CA GLY A 266 -0.23 -11.18 7.52
C GLY A 266 0.43 -11.02 6.14
N LEU A 267 1.01 -9.85 5.87
CA LEU A 267 1.74 -9.60 4.61
C LEU A 267 3.08 -10.34 4.60
N LEU A 268 3.81 -10.30 5.71
CA LEU A 268 5.13 -10.94 5.82
C LEU A 268 5.03 -12.46 5.64
N ALA A 269 4.00 -13.10 6.19
CA ALA A 269 3.72 -14.52 6.00
C ALA A 269 3.37 -14.83 4.53
N ALA A 270 2.49 -14.04 3.91
CA ALA A 270 2.10 -14.23 2.51
C ALA A 270 3.29 -14.08 1.54
N ARG A 271 4.31 -13.29 1.89
CA ARG A 271 5.55 -13.12 1.12
C ARG A 271 6.70 -14.04 1.53
N GLY A 272 6.52 -14.90 2.54
CA GLY A 272 7.61 -15.75 3.05
C GLY A 272 8.75 -14.99 3.75
N LEU A 273 8.51 -13.76 4.21
CA LEU A 273 9.53 -12.87 4.80
C LEU A 273 9.61 -12.97 6.34
N MET A 274 8.89 -13.90 6.95
CA MET A 274 8.84 -14.06 8.42
C MET A 274 10.20 -14.43 9.03
N ALA A 275 11.05 -15.13 8.28
CA ALA A 275 12.38 -15.55 8.73
C ALA A 275 13.50 -14.54 8.39
N GLY A 276 13.15 -13.29 8.07
CA GLY A 276 14.15 -12.27 7.70
C GLY A 276 14.71 -12.44 6.29
N GLY A 277 13.98 -13.12 5.40
CA GLY A 277 14.31 -13.18 3.97
C GLY A 277 14.45 -11.76 3.40
N ARG A 278 15.47 -11.56 2.55
CA ARG A 278 15.63 -10.29 1.83
C ARG A 278 14.69 -10.29 0.63
N PRO A 279 13.81 -9.30 0.47
CA PRO A 279 13.06 -9.16 -0.77
C PRO A 279 14.03 -8.82 -1.93
N GLU A 280 13.71 -9.26 -3.15
CA GLU A 280 14.43 -8.95 -4.39
C GLU A 280 14.20 -7.49 -4.84
N GLY A 281 14.38 -6.53 -3.94
CA GLY A 281 14.07 -5.11 -4.16
C GLY A 281 15.25 -4.30 -4.70
N GLN A 282 14.98 -3.44 -5.69
CA GLN A 282 15.94 -2.48 -6.29
C GLN A 282 16.07 -1.17 -5.49
N TYR A 283 16.11 -1.23 -4.16
CA TYR A 283 16.06 -0.03 -3.31
C TYR A 283 17.44 0.31 -2.74
N SER A 284 17.86 1.59 -2.87
CA SER A 284 19.05 2.11 -2.19
C SER A 284 18.81 2.25 -0.69
N GLU A 285 19.75 1.78 0.14
CA GLU A 285 19.74 1.96 1.59
C GLU A 285 20.08 3.41 1.97
N ASP A 286 19.15 4.35 1.81
CA ASP A 286 19.44 5.76 2.14
C ASP A 286 18.23 6.45 2.76
N GLU A 287 18.15 6.36 4.09
CA GLU A 287 17.80 7.44 5.03
C GLU A 287 17.55 6.83 6.41
N ASP A 288 18.37 7.18 7.40
CA ASP A 288 18.04 6.98 8.81
C ASP A 288 16.90 7.94 9.17
N THR A 289 15.70 7.39 9.31
CA THR A 289 14.50 8.15 9.71
C THR A 289 14.22 8.05 11.20
N ASP A 290 15.16 7.50 11.98
CA ASP A 290 15.03 7.37 13.42
C ASP A 290 15.14 8.78 14.06
N THR A 291 14.07 9.20 14.72
CA THR A 291 14.06 10.41 15.56
C THR A 291 14.84 10.14 16.85
N GLU A 292 15.28 11.19 17.53
CA GLU A 292 15.93 11.04 18.84
C GLU A 292 15.00 10.35 19.86
N GLU A 293 13.69 10.68 19.85
CA GLU A 293 12.71 10.01 20.72
C GLU A 293 12.61 8.51 20.43
N TYR A 294 12.68 8.12 19.15
CA TYR A 294 12.65 6.72 18.75
C TYR A 294 13.94 5.99 19.14
N LYS A 295 15.12 6.62 18.99
CA LYS A 295 16.42 6.02 19.34
C LYS A 295 16.50 5.70 20.84
N GLU A 296 16.05 6.62 21.70
CA GLU A 296 16.00 6.42 23.14
C GLU A 296 15.04 5.28 23.53
N ALA A 297 13.88 5.22 22.87
CA ALA A 297 12.86 4.23 23.17
C ALA A 297 13.10 2.86 22.53
N LYS A 298 13.97 2.75 21.52
CA LYS A 298 14.15 1.56 20.67
C LYS A 298 14.36 0.27 21.46
N ALA A 299 15.09 0.32 22.57
CA ALA A 299 15.34 -0.83 23.44
C ALA A 299 14.10 -1.29 24.24
N SER A 300 13.11 -0.43 24.41
CA SER A 300 11.90 -0.66 25.21
C SER A 300 10.64 -0.86 24.38
N ILE A 301 10.74 -0.78 23.03
CA ILE A 301 9.61 -1.01 22.13
C ILE A 301 9.41 -2.51 21.95
N ASN A 302 8.21 -2.99 22.24
CA ASN A 302 7.81 -4.36 21.93
C ASN A 302 7.56 -4.49 20.41
N PRO A 303 8.30 -5.34 19.68
CA PRO A 303 8.15 -5.48 18.22
C PRO A 303 6.74 -5.92 17.79
N VAL A 304 6.05 -6.70 18.63
CA VAL A 304 4.70 -7.22 18.33
C VAL A 304 3.68 -6.11 18.35
N THR A 305 3.69 -5.29 19.40
CA THR A 305 2.69 -4.23 19.63
C THR A 305 3.09 -2.89 19.04
N GLY A 306 4.35 -2.70 18.67
CA GLY A 306 4.89 -1.47 18.08
C GLY A 306 4.91 -0.27 19.04
N ARG A 307 4.78 -0.52 20.35
CA ARG A 307 4.78 0.52 21.40
C ARG A 307 5.80 0.23 22.49
N VAL A 308 6.19 1.26 23.22
CA VAL A 308 6.90 1.12 24.50
C VAL A 308 5.93 0.55 25.53
N GLU A 309 6.29 -0.60 26.11
CA GLU A 309 5.55 -1.18 27.23
C GLU A 309 6.26 -0.84 28.52
N GLU A 310 5.49 -0.40 29.52
CA GLU A 310 6.00 -0.25 30.87
C GLU A 310 6.43 -1.64 31.35
N LYS A 311 7.66 -1.75 31.84
CA LYS A 311 8.15 -3.01 32.39
C LYS A 311 7.21 -3.38 33.53
N PRO A 312 6.62 -4.59 33.51
CA PRO A 312 5.77 -5.02 34.62
C PRO A 312 6.56 -4.91 35.92
N PRO A 313 5.93 -4.53 37.04
CA PRO A 313 6.60 -4.49 38.33
C PRO A 313 7.22 -5.86 38.59
N ASN A 314 8.45 -5.88 39.11
CA ASN A 314 9.14 -7.13 39.35
C ASN A 314 8.31 -7.94 40.36
N PRO A 315 7.84 -9.15 40.02
CA PRO A 315 7.00 -9.93 40.93
C PRO A 315 7.70 -10.29 42.25
N MET A 316 9.04 -10.19 42.27
CA MET A 316 9.91 -10.46 43.41
C MET A 316 10.31 -9.19 44.19
N GLU A 317 9.76 -8.02 43.83
CA GLU A 317 10.03 -6.75 44.50
C GLU A 317 9.32 -6.73 45.87
N GLY A 318 10.10 -6.51 46.94
CA GLY A 318 9.59 -6.58 48.32
C GLY A 318 9.61 -7.97 48.97
N MET A 319 10.03 -9.02 48.25
CA MET A 319 10.23 -10.36 48.83
C MET A 319 11.61 -10.49 49.47
N THR A 320 11.69 -11.16 50.63
CA THR A 320 12.98 -11.56 51.25
C THR A 320 13.67 -12.64 50.41
N GLU A 321 14.99 -12.82 50.54
CA GLU A 321 15.72 -13.86 49.79
C GLU A 321 15.13 -15.25 50.02
N GLU A 322 14.77 -15.58 51.26
CA GLU A 322 14.12 -16.84 51.60
C GLU A 322 12.77 -17.02 50.88
N GLN A 323 11.95 -15.97 50.77
CA GLN A 323 10.70 -16.03 50.01
C GLN A 323 10.95 -16.22 48.51
N LYS A 324 12.02 -15.61 47.98
CA LYS A 324 12.41 -15.81 46.58
C LYS A 324 12.79 -17.26 46.30
N GLU A 325 13.53 -17.89 47.21
CA GLU A 325 13.90 -19.31 47.11
C GLU A 325 12.67 -20.23 47.16
N HIS A 326 11.72 -19.96 48.05
CA HIS A 326 10.48 -20.74 48.13
C HIS A 326 9.63 -20.64 46.85
N GLU A 327 9.49 -19.43 46.27
CA GLU A 327 8.75 -19.24 45.01
C GLU A 327 9.49 -19.90 43.83
N ALA A 328 10.83 -19.87 43.82
CA ALA A 328 11.65 -20.57 42.83
C ALA A 328 11.45 -22.11 42.93
N MET A 329 11.46 -22.66 44.14
CA MET A 329 11.24 -24.10 44.37
C MET A 329 9.83 -24.53 43.93
N LYS A 330 8.84 -23.66 44.14
CA LYS A 330 7.47 -23.85 43.68
C LYS A 330 7.39 -23.84 42.15
N LEU A 331 8.09 -22.92 41.47
CA LEU A 331 8.19 -22.88 40.00
C LEU A 331 8.84 -24.14 39.44
N VAL A 332 9.96 -24.60 40.01
CA VAL A 332 10.62 -25.85 39.62
C VAL A 332 9.66 -27.03 39.75
N THR A 333 8.90 -27.09 40.84
CA THR A 333 7.89 -28.13 41.05
C THR A 333 6.77 -28.07 40.00
N MET A 334 6.33 -26.87 39.59
CA MET A 334 5.34 -26.73 38.52
C MET A 334 5.90 -27.16 37.16
N PHE A 335 7.13 -26.77 36.82
CA PHE A 335 7.80 -27.19 35.59
C PHE A 335 7.99 -28.70 35.52
N ASP A 336 8.43 -29.33 36.61
CA ASP A 336 8.60 -30.78 36.72
C ASP A 336 7.25 -31.50 36.52
N ARG A 337 6.16 -31.02 37.14
CA ARG A 337 4.81 -31.57 36.91
C ARG A 337 4.37 -31.45 35.45
N LEU A 338 4.53 -30.28 34.84
CA LEU A 338 4.14 -30.03 33.45
C LEU A 338 4.97 -30.88 32.47
N SER A 339 6.26 -31.07 32.76
CA SER A 339 7.17 -31.91 31.97
C SER A 339 6.85 -33.40 32.09
N ARG A 340 6.62 -33.91 33.31
CA ARG A 340 6.23 -35.32 33.54
C ARG A 340 4.91 -35.67 32.87
N HIS A 341 3.98 -34.73 32.82
CA HIS A 341 2.68 -34.91 32.16
C HIS A 341 2.75 -34.64 30.64
N ARG A 342 3.95 -34.38 30.09
CA ARG A 342 4.20 -34.05 28.66
C ARG A 342 3.35 -32.90 28.13
N VAL A 343 2.95 -31.97 28.99
CA VAL A 343 2.23 -30.76 28.58
C VAL A 343 3.20 -29.75 27.96
N ILE A 344 4.43 -29.68 28.49
CA ILE A 344 5.50 -28.81 28.01
C ILE A 344 6.80 -29.62 27.95
N GLN A 345 7.56 -29.49 26.87
CA GLN A 345 8.93 -30.00 26.79
C GLN A 345 9.91 -28.82 26.80
N PRO A 346 10.68 -28.65 27.89
CA PRO A 346 11.70 -27.61 27.97
C PRO A 346 12.81 -27.88 26.94
N MET A 347 13.10 -26.89 26.10
CA MET A 347 14.19 -26.94 25.11
C MET A 347 15.30 -25.97 25.53
N GLY A 348 16.54 -26.36 25.32
CA GLY A 348 17.75 -25.54 25.50
C GLY A 348 18.46 -25.32 24.18
N VAL A 349 19.39 -24.38 24.17
CA VAL A 349 20.31 -24.17 23.04
C VAL A 349 21.64 -24.84 23.43
N SER A 350 22.06 -25.84 22.68
CA SER A 350 23.37 -26.47 22.84
C SER A 350 24.50 -25.45 22.62
N PRO A 351 25.73 -25.70 23.13
CA PRO A 351 26.91 -24.88 22.83
C PRO A 351 27.19 -24.72 21.32
N ARG A 352 26.62 -25.60 20.48
CA ARG A 352 26.72 -25.57 19.02
C ARG A 352 25.59 -24.79 18.33
N GLY A 353 24.72 -24.12 19.09
CA GLY A 353 23.63 -23.30 18.57
C GLY A 353 22.39 -24.08 18.08
N GLN A 354 22.33 -25.40 18.31
CA GLN A 354 21.18 -26.23 17.96
C GLN A 354 20.19 -26.36 19.13
N LEU A 355 18.90 -26.41 18.82
CA LEU A 355 17.83 -26.62 19.81
C LEU A 355 17.81 -28.10 20.25
N THR A 356 18.09 -28.35 21.54
CA THR A 356 18.09 -29.67 22.17
C THR A 356 17.19 -29.66 23.41
N THR A 357 16.99 -30.80 24.08
CA THR A 357 16.23 -30.76 25.34
C THR A 357 17.02 -30.00 26.40
N LEU A 358 16.33 -29.36 27.35
CA LEU A 358 17.02 -28.58 28.38
C LEU A 358 17.94 -29.46 29.25
N GLN A 359 17.63 -30.74 29.44
CA GLN A 359 18.49 -31.70 30.14
C GLN A 359 19.80 -31.92 29.37
N ASP A 360 19.70 -32.14 28.06
CA ASP A 360 20.87 -32.38 27.21
C ASP A 360 21.73 -31.11 27.11
N ALA A 361 21.11 -29.94 26.94
CA ALA A 361 21.82 -28.66 26.88
C ALA A 361 22.58 -28.34 28.18
N VAL A 362 22.01 -28.67 29.34
CA VAL A 362 22.66 -28.50 30.64
C VAL A 362 23.80 -29.50 30.82
N CYS A 363 23.61 -30.76 30.44
CA CYS A 363 24.68 -31.77 30.46
C CYS A 363 25.87 -31.34 29.59
N GLU A 364 25.63 -30.97 28.33
CA GLU A 364 26.68 -30.53 27.40
C GLU A 364 27.42 -29.27 27.89
N SER A 365 26.72 -28.35 28.57
CA SER A 365 27.32 -27.15 29.13
C SER A 365 28.21 -27.45 30.35
N MET A 366 27.81 -28.40 31.20
CA MET A 366 28.60 -28.83 32.35
C MET A 366 29.84 -29.63 31.93
N GLU A 367 29.73 -30.46 30.90
CA GLU A 367 30.87 -31.18 30.32
C GLU A 367 31.89 -30.22 29.68
N GLY A 368 31.44 -29.14 29.03
CA GLY A 368 32.31 -28.09 28.51
C GLY A 368 33.10 -27.35 29.59
N GLN A 369 32.48 -27.05 30.74
CA GLN A 369 33.15 -26.39 31.87
C GLN A 369 34.15 -27.30 32.60
N LEU A 370 33.84 -28.59 32.75
CA LEU A 370 34.78 -29.57 33.32
C LEU A 370 35.99 -29.82 32.42
N SER A 371 35.85 -29.63 31.10
CA SER A 371 36.97 -29.74 30.16
C SER A 371 37.91 -28.53 30.14
N SER A 372 37.44 -27.33 30.52
CA SER A 372 38.27 -26.12 30.54
C SER A 372 39.11 -25.97 31.81
N ASP A 373 38.69 -26.58 32.93
CA ASP A 373 39.42 -26.50 34.21
C ASP A 373 40.57 -27.53 34.32
N ALA A 374 40.74 -28.42 33.34
CA ALA A 374 41.78 -29.45 33.34
C ALA A 374 43.11 -29.02 32.67
N ASP A 375 43.14 -27.87 31.97
CA ASP A 375 44.31 -27.42 31.19
C ASP A 375 45.09 -26.25 31.85
N SER A 376 44.93 -26.02 33.15
CA SER A 376 45.82 -25.11 33.90
C SER A 376 47.03 -25.86 34.46
N ASP A 377 48.01 -26.15 33.60
CA ASP A 377 49.35 -26.58 34.04
C ASP A 377 50.05 -25.43 34.80
N PRO A 378 50.78 -25.70 35.91
CA PRO A 378 51.50 -24.68 36.64
C PRO A 378 52.87 -24.43 36.02
N ASP A 379 53.14 -23.19 35.61
CA ASP A 379 54.50 -22.66 35.38
C ASP A 379 55.13 -22.12 36.68
#